data_AF-A0A8T5U1Y5-F1
#
_entry.id   AF-A0A8T5U1Y5-F1
#
_cell.length_a   1.000
_cell.length_b   1.000
_cell.length_c   1.000
_cell.angle_alpha   90.00
_cell.angle_beta   90.00
_cell.angle_gamma   90.00
#
_symmetry.space_group_name_H-M   'P 1'
#
loop_
_entity.id
_entity.type
_entity.pdbx_description
1 polymer ?
#
loop_
_entity_poly.entity_id
_entity_poly.type
_entity_poly.pdbx_seq_one_letter_code
_entity_poly.pdbx_strand_id
1 'polypeptide(L)' 'MSKDIDWYEVIKQKDYLYIIRERLDEIDPRFLTTYTNIYLILGLDKALLIDTGSGLFPIKPIID' A
#
# COMPACT_ATOMS: atom_id res chain seq x y z
N MET A 1 19.70 -5.11 -14.83
CA MET A 1 19.09 -3.89 -14.27
C MET A 1 17.67 -4.24 -13.91
N SER A 2 17.37 -4.44 -12.62
CA SER A 2 15.98 -4.62 -12.18
C SER A 2 15.27 -3.31 -12.46
N LYS A 3 14.16 -3.34 -13.20
CA LYS A 3 13.23 -2.22 -13.21
C LYS A 3 12.81 -1.98 -11.77
N ASP A 4 12.86 -0.74 -11.30
CA ASP A 4 12.11 -0.36 -10.11
C ASP A 4 10.63 -0.58 -10.45
N ILE A 5 10.08 -1.68 -9.94
CA ILE A 5 8.67 -2.01 -10.12
C ILE A 5 7.89 -1.11 -9.15
N ASP A 6 6.97 -0.34 -9.71
CA ASP A 6 6.06 0.48 -8.91
C ASP A 6 4.90 -0.39 -8.41
N TRP A 7 5.10 -0.99 -7.24
CA TRP A 7 4.17 -1.93 -6.63
C TRP A 7 2.87 -1.27 -6.15
N TYR A 8 2.85 0.06 -6.01
CA TYR A 8 1.75 0.78 -5.37
C TYR A 8 1.17 1.87 -6.25
N GLU A 9 -0.16 1.98 -6.30
CA GLU A 9 -0.84 3.17 -6.81
C GLU A 9 -1.57 3.89 -5.66
N VAL A 10 -1.44 5.21 -5.57
CA VAL A 10 -2.07 6.02 -4.51
C VAL A 10 -3.19 6.87 -5.09
N ILE A 11 -4.40 6.66 -4.59
CA ILE A 11 -5.62 7.35 -5.03
C ILE A 11 -6.17 8.17 -3.88
N LYS A 12 -6.30 9.49 -4.08
CA LYS A 12 -7.00 10.37 -3.13
C LYS A 12 -8.51 10.27 -3.36
N GLN A 13 -9.24 9.70 -2.42
CA GLN A 13 -10.71 9.58 -2.50
C GLN A 13 -11.41 10.80 -1.87
N LYS A 14 -10.85 11.33 -0.78
CA LYS A 14 -11.30 12.54 -0.08
C LYS A 14 -10.08 13.26 0.51
N ASP A 15 -10.27 14.46 1.07
CA ASP A 15 -9.18 15.22 1.71
C ASP A 15 -8.45 14.45 2.81
N TYR A 16 -9.16 13.61 3.55
CA TYR A 16 -8.63 12.80 4.65
C TYR A 16 -8.48 11.32 4.32
N LEU A 17 -8.85 10.87 3.11
CA LEU A 17 -8.92 9.44 2.79
C LEU A 17 -8.19 9.13 1.49
N TYR A 18 -7.17 8.29 1.62
CA TYR A 18 -6.36 7.76 0.54
C TYR A 18 -6.52 6.25 0.48
N ILE A 19 -6.51 5.72 -0.74
CA ILE A 19 -6.47 4.30 -1.04
C ILE A 19 -5.11 4.03 -1.67
N ILE A 20 -4.30 3.21 -1.01
CA ILE A 20 -3.02 2.72 -1.51
C ILE A 20 -3.28 1.32 -2.02
N ARG A 21 -3.16 1.11 -3.32
CA ARG A 21 -3.42 -0.17 -3.98
C ARG A 21 -2.12 -0.86 -4.29
N GLU A 22 -1.96 -2.07 -3.78
CA GLU A 22 -0.82 -2.92 -4.07
C GLU A 22 -1.17 -3.89 -5.19
N ARG A 23 -0.33 -3.96 -6.24
CA ARG A 23 -0.50 -4.81 -7.44
C ARG A 23 -0.24 -6.29 -7.13
N LEU A 24 -1.19 -6.96 -6.48
CA LEU A 24 -1.05 -8.36 -6.03
C LEU A 24 -0.76 -9.34 -7.17
N ASP A 25 -1.43 -9.19 -8.32
CA ASP A 25 -1.24 -10.09 -9.46
C ASP A 25 0.15 -10.00 -10.09
N GLU A 26 0.84 -8.88 -9.92
CA GLU A 26 2.24 -8.72 -10.33
C GLU A 26 3.24 -9.31 -9.32
N ILE A 27 2.82 -9.54 -8.07
CA ILE A 27 3.67 -10.06 -6.99
C ILE A 27 3.79 -11.59 -7.05
N ASP A 28 2.66 -12.28 -7.14
CA ASP A 28 2.61 -13.75 -7.17
C ASP A 28 1.39 -14.23 -7.99
N PRO A 29 1.58 -15.15 -8.94
CA PRO A 29 0.50 -15.63 -9.81
C PRO A 29 -0.62 -16.38 -9.06
N ARG A 30 -0.44 -16.73 -7.78
CA ARG A 30 -1.48 -17.31 -6.93
C ARG A 30 -2.56 -16.29 -6.55
N PHE A 31 -2.26 -14.99 -6.62
CA PHE A 31 -3.27 -13.96 -6.36
C PHE A 31 -4.18 -13.81 -7.57
N LEU A 32 -5.48 -14.10 -7.38
CA LEU A 32 -6.51 -13.98 -8.41
C LEU A 32 -7.18 -12.59 -8.43
N THR A 33 -6.70 -11.68 -7.58
CA THR A 33 -7.18 -10.30 -7.47
C THR A 33 -6.04 -9.38 -7.86
N THR A 34 -6.32 -8.40 -8.72
CA THR A 34 -5.28 -7.45 -9.18
C THR A 34 -4.77 -6.55 -8.06
N TYR A 35 -5.66 -6.08 -7.18
CA TYR A 35 -5.27 -5.15 -6.12
C TYR A 35 -5.72 -5.61 -4.74
N THR A 36 -4.86 -5.45 -3.74
CA THR A 36 -5.33 -5.24 -2.36
C THR A 36 -5.35 -3.74 -2.05
N ASN A 37 -6.33 -3.31 -1.26
CA ASN A 37 -6.47 -1.90 -0.87
C ASN A 37 -6.02 -1.73 0.59
N ILE A 38 -5.00 -0.91 0.78
CA ILE A 38 -4.60 -0.37 2.08
C ILE A 38 -5.24 1.02 2.19
N TYR A 39 -5.86 1.33 3.32
CA TYR A 39 -6.49 2.63 3.52
C TYR A 39 -5.65 3.50 4.44
N LEU A 40 -5.41 4.74 4.02
CA LEU A 40 -4.75 5.75 4.83
C LEU A 40 -5.72 6.87 5.15
N ILE A 41 -6.02 7.03 6.43
CA ILE A 41 -6.82 8.13 6.96
C ILE A 41 -5.88 9.15 7.57
N LEU A 42 -5.94 10.40 7.09
CA LEU A 42 -5.13 11.51 7.59
C LEU A 42 -6.00 12.45 8.44
N GLY A 43 -5.65 12.56 9.72
CA GLY A 43 -6.04 13.66 10.59
C GLY A 43 -5.05 14.82 10.49
N LEU A 44 -5.23 15.85 11.32
CA LEU A 44 -4.35 17.02 11.34
C LEU A 44 -2.96 16.71 11.92
N ASP A 45 -2.92 15.87 12.96
CA ASP A 45 -1.73 15.53 13.75
C ASP A 45 -1.41 14.03 13.73
N LYS A 46 -2.34 13.20 13.25
CA LYS A 46 -2.27 11.74 13.30
C LYS A 46 -2.68 11.14 11.97
N ALA A 47 -2.14 9.95 11.70
CA ALA A 47 -2.56 9.11 10.60
C ALA A 47 -2.99 7.74 11.13
N LEU A 48 -3.93 7.10 10.44
CA LEU A 48 -4.31 5.72 10.67
C LEU A 48 -4.15 4.96 9.35
N LEU A 49 -3.31 3.93 9.37
CA LEU A 49 -3.20 2.96 8.30
C LEU A 49 -4.07 1.75 8.65
N ILE A 50 -4.90 1.32 7.71
CA ILE A 50 -5.71 0.10 7.82
C ILE A 50 -5.18 -0.88 6.78
N ASP A 51 -4.80 -2.07 7.25
CA ASP A 51 -4.04 -3.08 6.50
C ASP A 51 -2.55 -2.69 6.30
N THR A 52 -1.72 -3.67 5.97
CA THR A 52 -0.29 -3.52 5.66
C THR A 52 0.12 -4.23 4.37
N GLY A 53 -0.84 -4.76 3.59
CA GLY A 53 -0.61 -5.42 2.32
C GLY A 53 -0.05 -6.83 2.45
N SER A 54 0.58 -7.32 1.39
CA SER A 54 1.08 -8.70 1.25
C SER A 54 2.48 -8.94 1.82
N GLY A 55 3.11 -7.91 2.40
CA GLY A 55 4.42 -8.04 3.05
C GLY A 55 5.60 -7.96 2.07
N LEU A 56 5.48 -7.18 0.99
CA LEU A 56 6.60 -6.87 0.09
C LEU A 56 7.80 -6.24 0.82
N PHE A 57 7.53 -5.49 1.89
CA PHE A 57 8.53 -4.80 2.68
C PHE A 57 8.33 -5.10 4.17
N PRO A 58 9.42 -5.13 4.98
CA PRO A 58 9.30 -5.32 6.41
C PRO A 58 8.60 -4.14 7.08
N ILE A 59 7.66 -4.41 7.98
CA ILE A 59 6.95 -3.40 8.80
C ILE A 59 7.86 -2.84 9.93
N LYS A 60 9.08 -3.38 10.06
CA LYS A 60 10.02 -2.91 11.08
C LYS A 60 10.32 -1.41 10.86
N PRO A 61 10.37 -0.61 11.94
CA PRO A 61 10.79 0.78 11.83
C PRO A 61 12.14 0.87 11.11
N ILE A 62 12.23 1.77 10.13
CA ILE A 62 13.51 2.21 9.54
C ILE A 62 14.20 3.22 10.49
N ILE A 63 13.40 3.74 11.42
CA ILE A 63 13.61 4.54 12.63
C ILE A 63 14.17 3.80 13.86
N ASP A 64 15.47 3.77 14.16
CA ASP A 64 15.92 3.31 15.50
C ASP A 64 15.53 4.31 16.60
#